data_AF-A0A9Q3EYW5-F1
#
_entry.id   AF-A0A9Q3EYW5-F1
#
_cell.length_a   1.000
_cell.length_b   1.000
_cell.length_c   1.000
_cell.angle_alpha   90.00
_cell.angle_beta   90.00
_cell.angle_gamma   90.00
#
_symmetry.space_group_name_H-M   'P 1'
#
loop_
_entity.id
_entity.type
_entity.pdbx_description
1 polymer ?
#
loop_
_entity_poly.entity_id
_entity_poly.type
_entity_poly.pdbx_seq_one_letter_code
_entity_poly.pdbx_strand_id
1 'polypeptide(L)'
;MQYKTHFTYLAGLIPAPNQTNTRTMNNILNPLVDELRQLNKTFNIQTYQHSNRRNVSVKLAALIGDIVVTHKVSRFASHSAHRLHSWFEVTKKDIEKVFVGKCRNKHDTLELSIRWHNQKQISKRESLVKKTGVRWSELNRLPYWDPSKDVVL
;
A
#
# COMPACT_ATOMS: atom_id res chain seq x y z
N MET A 1 8.42 11.84 -15.13
CA MET A 1 7.55 12.86 -14.52
C MET A 1 8.42 13.75 -13.64
N GLN A 2 8.73 14.98 -14.04
CA GLN A 2 9.49 15.92 -13.19
C GLN A 2 8.50 16.61 -12.24
N TYR A 3 8.65 16.40 -10.93
CA TYR A 3 7.84 17.07 -9.93
C TYR A 3 8.36 18.49 -9.71
N LYS A 4 7.47 19.49 -9.72
CA LYS A 4 7.81 20.83 -9.29
C LYS A 4 7.82 20.86 -7.77
N THR A 5 8.92 21.28 -7.14
CA THR A 5 9.12 21.27 -5.68
C THR A 5 8.00 21.99 -4.92
N HIS A 6 7.39 23.02 -5.51
CA HIS A 6 6.28 23.78 -4.92
C HIS A 6 4.99 22.97 -4.75
N PHE A 7 4.86 21.79 -5.36
CA PHE A 7 3.73 20.87 -5.18
C PHE A 7 4.11 19.61 -4.40
N THR A 8 5.27 19.62 -3.74
CA THR A 8 5.75 18.50 -2.94
C THR A 8 5.61 18.81 -1.46
N TYR A 9 4.94 17.91 -0.73
CA TYR A 9 4.81 17.97 0.72
C TYR A 9 5.54 16.78 1.34
N LEU A 10 6.45 17.05 2.27
CA LEU A 10 7.13 16.01 3.03
C LEU A 10 6.26 15.58 4.21
N ALA A 11 5.60 14.43 4.08
CA ALA A 11 4.69 13.92 5.10
C ALA A 11 5.38 13.12 6.21
N GLY A 12 6.61 12.66 6.01
CA GLY A 12 7.35 11.89 7.02
C GLY A 12 8.74 11.50 6.58
N LEU A 13 9.60 11.19 7.57
CA LEU A 13 10.95 10.70 7.37
C LEU A 13 11.12 9.37 8.09
N ILE A 14 11.72 8.39 7.40
CA ILE A 14 12.07 7.10 7.98
C ILE A 14 13.58 7.12 8.27
N PRO A 15 14.01 7.10 9.55
CA PRO A 15 15.43 7.12 9.87
C PRO A 15 16.13 5.82 9.43
N ALA A 16 17.34 5.96 8.88
CA ALA A 16 18.28 4.86 8.60
C ALA A 16 19.00 4.40 9.89
N PRO A 17 19.52 3.15 10.03
CA PRO A 17 19.98 2.25 8.96
C PRO A 17 19.36 0.83 8.95
N ASN A 18 18.54 0.46 9.94
CA ASN A 18 18.00 -0.90 10.02
C ASN A 18 16.70 -1.01 9.20
N GLN A 19 16.55 -2.10 8.43
CA GLN A 19 15.30 -2.38 7.73
C GLN A 19 14.12 -2.22 8.69
N THR A 20 13.22 -1.29 8.37
CA THR A 20 12.06 -1.03 9.20
C THR A 20 11.22 -2.29 9.34
N ASN A 21 11.09 -2.77 10.58
CA ASN A 21 10.29 -3.95 10.89
C ASN A 21 8.83 -3.71 10.45
N THR A 22 8.11 -4.80 10.22
CA THR A 22 6.70 -4.78 9.86
C THR A 22 5.85 -3.97 10.83
N ARG A 23 6.12 -4.01 12.12
CA ARG A 23 5.38 -3.16 13.07
C ARG A 23 5.70 -1.67 12.89
N THR A 24 6.97 -1.33 12.70
CA THR A 24 7.45 0.06 12.60
C THR A 24 6.86 0.78 11.40
N MET A 25 6.84 0.17 10.21
CA MET A 25 6.25 0.83 9.03
C MET A 25 4.74 1.07 9.17
N ASN A 26 3.99 0.14 9.77
CA ASN A 26 2.56 0.37 10.00
C ASN A 26 2.35 1.50 11.02
N ASN A 27 3.17 1.57 12.08
CA ASN A 27 3.10 2.67 13.03
C ASN A 27 3.38 4.04 12.36
N ILE A 28 4.32 4.10 11.42
CA ILE A 28 4.65 5.32 10.66
C ILE A 28 3.50 5.71 9.72
N LEU A 29 2.91 4.73 9.03
CA LEU A 29 1.81 4.98 8.10
C LEU A 29 0.49 5.31 8.79
N ASN A 30 0.30 4.85 10.03
CA ASN A 30 -0.96 5.00 10.77
C ASN A 30 -1.48 6.46 10.83
N PRO A 31 -0.71 7.47 11.30
CA PRO A 31 -1.19 8.85 11.33
C PRO A 31 -1.51 9.40 9.94
N LEU A 32 -0.70 9.07 8.93
CA LEU A 32 -0.94 9.50 7.54
C LEU A 32 -2.25 8.91 6.98
N VAL A 33 -2.51 7.64 7.28
CA VAL A 33 -3.76 6.98 6.87
C VAL A 33 -4.96 7.56 7.61
N ASP A 34 -4.82 7.91 8.89
CA ASP A 34 -5.88 8.59 9.64
C ASP A 34 -6.25 9.94 9.03
N GLU A 35 -5.25 10.75 8.65
CA GLU A 35 -5.46 12.02 7.95
C GLU A 35 -6.11 11.81 6.58
N LEU A 36 -5.60 10.87 5.76
CA LEU A 36 -6.18 10.56 4.46
C LEU A 36 -7.64 10.07 4.54
N ARG A 37 -8.00 9.37 5.62
CA ARG A 37 -9.40 8.98 5.87
C ARG A 37 -10.29 10.18 6.19
N GLN A 38 -9.78 11.17 6.90
CA GLN A 38 -10.50 12.40 7.17
C GLN A 38 -10.67 13.23 5.90
N LEU A 39 -9.59 13.40 5.13
CA LEU A 39 -9.57 14.17 3.88
C LEU A 39 -10.37 13.52 2.75
N ASN A 40 -10.64 12.22 2.82
CA ASN A 40 -11.53 11.54 1.89
C ASN A 40 -12.99 12.02 2.03
N LYS A 41 -13.39 12.54 3.19
CA LYS A 41 -14.70 13.20 3.35
C LYS A 41 -14.66 14.53 2.62
N THR A 42 -15.76 14.89 1.96
CA THR A 42 -15.86 16.19 1.30
C THR A 42 -15.81 17.32 2.33
N PHE A 43 -14.92 18.28 2.11
CA PHE A 43 -14.82 19.50 2.91
C PHE A 43 -14.79 20.74 2.01
N ASN A 44 -15.13 21.90 2.59
CA ASN A 44 -15.23 23.15 1.86
C ASN A 44 -13.96 23.98 2.00
N ILE A 45 -13.36 24.36 0.87
CA ILE A 45 -12.23 25.29 0.83
C ILE A 45 -12.70 26.59 0.17
N GLN A 46 -12.46 27.71 0.84
CA GLN A 46 -12.58 29.03 0.22
C GLN A 46 -11.22 29.43 -0.34
N THR A 47 -11.18 29.84 -1.60
CA THR A 47 -9.95 30.32 -2.24
C THR A 47 -10.18 31.74 -2.74
N TYR A 48 -9.09 32.50 -2.93
CA TYR A 48 -9.17 33.87 -3.43
C TYR A 48 -9.95 33.97 -4.75
N GLN A 49 -9.78 33.00 -5.65
CA GLN A 49 -10.46 32.96 -6.95
C GLN A 49 -11.88 32.38 -6.90
N HIS A 50 -12.29 31.77 -5.79
CA HIS A 50 -13.62 31.16 -5.64
C HIS A 50 -14.23 31.47 -4.27
N SER A 51 -14.94 32.61 -4.20
CA SER A 51 -15.69 33.08 -3.03
C SER A 51 -16.81 32.12 -2.60
N ASN A 52 -17.41 31.38 -3.54
CA ASN A 52 -18.56 30.50 -3.29
C ASN A 52 -18.21 29.17 -2.59
N ARG A 53 -16.97 28.99 -2.13
CA ARG A 53 -16.43 27.75 -1.55
C ARG A 53 -16.46 26.57 -2.55
N ARG A 54 -15.44 25.72 -2.52
CA ARG A 54 -15.42 24.50 -3.32
C ARG A 54 -15.41 23.28 -2.42
N ASN A 55 -16.27 22.33 -2.76
CA ASN A 55 -16.24 20.98 -2.21
C ASN A 55 -15.01 20.25 -2.75
N VAL A 56 -14.13 19.83 -1.85
CA VAL A 56 -12.88 19.12 -2.14
C VAL A 56 -12.84 17.83 -1.33
N SER A 57 -12.31 16.77 -1.93
CA SER A 57 -11.97 15.51 -1.27
C SER A 57 -10.60 15.09 -1.77
N VAL A 58 -9.73 14.64 -0.87
CA VAL A 58 -8.38 14.19 -1.18
C VAL A 58 -8.31 12.69 -1.01
N LYS A 59 -7.72 12.02 -2.01
CA LYS A 59 -7.51 10.58 -2.02
C LYS A 59 -6.08 10.27 -2.38
N LEU A 60 -5.52 9.23 -1.79
CA LEU A 60 -4.26 8.65 -2.25
C LEU A 60 -4.48 8.03 -3.63
N ALA A 61 -3.80 8.55 -4.64
CA ALA A 61 -3.94 8.09 -6.02
C ALA A 61 -3.07 6.87 -6.33
N ALA A 62 -1.80 6.89 -5.91
CA ALA A 62 -0.86 5.82 -6.18
C ALA A 62 0.26 5.77 -5.12
N LEU A 63 0.80 4.57 -4.90
CA LEU A 63 2.07 4.35 -4.23
C LEU A 63 3.15 4.19 -5.31
N ILE A 64 4.08 5.13 -5.35
CA ILE A 64 5.18 5.17 -6.33
C ILE A 64 6.50 5.01 -5.58
N GLY A 65 7.37 4.14 -6.07
CA GLY A 65 8.71 3.92 -5.56
C GLY A 65 9.33 2.69 -6.22
N ASP A 66 10.56 2.36 -5.85
CA ASP A 66 11.15 1.11 -6.32
C ASP A 66 10.37 -0.12 -5.79
N ILE A 67 10.60 -1.29 -6.40
CA ILE A 67 9.94 -2.56 -6.03
C ILE A 67 10.13 -2.89 -4.53
N VAL A 68 11.29 -2.57 -3.95
CA VAL A 68 11.60 -2.92 -2.57
C VAL A 68 10.76 -2.07 -1.61
N VAL A 69 10.67 -0.76 -1.85
CA VAL A 69 9.92 0.21 -1.04
C VAL A 69 8.42 0.00 -1.22
N THR A 70 7.96 -0.15 -2.45
CA THR A 70 6.54 -0.35 -2.74
C THR A 70 6.04 -1.66 -2.11
N HIS A 71 6.76 -2.78 -2.22
CA HIS A 71 6.38 -4.05 -1.58
C HIS A 71 6.40 -3.95 -0.05
N LYS A 72 7.33 -3.18 0.50
CA LYS A 72 7.41 -2.90 1.94
C LYS A 72 6.17 -2.15 2.46
N VAL A 73 5.74 -1.10 1.75
CA VAL A 73 4.62 -0.24 2.13
C VAL A 73 3.26 -0.89 1.80
N SER A 74 3.11 -1.47 0.61
CA SER A 74 1.91 -2.21 0.17
C SER A 74 1.79 -3.59 0.82
N ARG A 75 2.86 -4.05 1.48
CA ARG A 75 2.92 -5.28 2.28
C ARG A 75 2.88 -6.58 1.52
N PHE A 76 3.30 -6.54 0.26
CA PHE A 76 3.64 -7.74 -0.47
C PHE A 76 4.93 -8.38 0.04
N ALA A 77 5.11 -9.67 -0.26
CA ALA A 77 6.36 -10.36 -0.02
C ALA A 77 7.47 -9.80 -0.91
N SER A 78 8.72 -9.92 -0.45
CA SER A 78 9.88 -9.43 -1.18
C SER A 78 9.98 -10.09 -2.55
N HIS A 79 10.71 -9.46 -3.48
CA HIS A 79 11.12 -10.03 -4.77
C HIS A 79 11.89 -11.35 -4.67
N SER A 80 12.34 -11.76 -3.47
CA SER A 80 12.97 -13.05 -3.21
C SER A 80 11.99 -14.16 -2.77
N ALA A 81 10.72 -13.81 -2.55
CA ALA A 81 9.72 -14.74 -2.03
C ALA A 81 9.20 -15.71 -3.11
N HIS A 82 8.57 -16.79 -2.65
CA HIS A 82 8.01 -17.80 -3.55
C HIS A 82 6.89 -17.23 -4.44
N ARG A 83 6.14 -16.22 -4.00
CA ARG A 83 5.23 -15.41 -4.82
C ARG A 83 5.83 -14.02 -5.00
N LEU A 84 6.14 -13.67 -6.25
CA LEU A 84 7.00 -12.54 -6.60
C LEU A 84 6.24 -11.23 -6.84
N HIS A 85 5.01 -11.29 -7.35
CA HIS A 85 4.32 -10.12 -7.90
C HIS A 85 3.14 -9.64 -7.04
N SER A 86 3.05 -8.32 -6.92
CA SER A 86 1.92 -7.55 -6.40
C SER A 86 0.67 -7.66 -7.27
N TRP A 87 0.84 -7.87 -8.57
CA TRP A 87 -0.25 -7.87 -9.55
C TRP A 87 -0.78 -9.26 -9.89
N PHE A 88 0.08 -10.29 -9.87
CA PHE A 88 -0.26 -11.62 -10.35
C PHE A 88 -0.08 -12.70 -9.28
N GLU A 89 -0.92 -13.74 -9.35
CA GLU A 89 -0.79 -14.94 -8.54
C GLU A 89 0.18 -15.95 -9.16
N VAL A 90 1.46 -15.56 -9.28
CA VAL A 90 2.49 -16.40 -9.92
C VAL A 90 3.61 -16.73 -8.95
N THR A 91 4.08 -17.97 -9.01
CA THR A 91 5.22 -18.43 -8.21
C THR A 91 6.53 -18.24 -8.94
N LYS A 92 7.65 -18.18 -8.21
CA LYS A 92 9.00 -18.08 -8.81
C LYS A 92 9.31 -19.20 -9.80
N LYS A 93 8.70 -20.38 -9.64
CA LYS A 93 8.87 -21.52 -10.56
C LYS A 93 8.15 -21.32 -11.90
N ASP A 94 7.14 -20.46 -11.93
CA ASP A 94 6.29 -20.21 -13.08
C ASP A 94 6.47 -18.78 -13.63
N ILE A 95 7.65 -18.17 -13.43
CA ILE A 95 7.90 -16.77 -13.81
C ILE A 95 7.67 -16.51 -15.31
N GLU A 96 7.86 -17.52 -16.14
CA GLU A 96 7.58 -17.47 -17.58
C GLU A 96 6.08 -17.26 -17.89
N LYS A 97 5.19 -17.57 -16.95
CA LYS A 97 3.73 -17.44 -17.07
C LYS A 97 3.20 -16.12 -16.51
N VAL A 98 4.06 -15.16 -16.17
CA VAL A 98 3.64 -13.87 -15.56
C VAL A 98 2.61 -13.12 -16.40
N PHE A 99 2.74 -13.15 -17.73
CA PHE A 99 1.80 -12.48 -18.65
C PHE A 99 0.45 -13.21 -18.81
N VAL A 100 0.32 -14.44 -18.30
CA VAL A 100 -0.89 -15.29 -18.40
C VAL A 100 -1.50 -15.54 -17.01
N GLY A 101 -0.84 -15.10 -15.95
CA GLY A 101 -1.27 -15.32 -14.58
C GLY A 101 -2.57 -14.60 -14.23
N LYS A 102 -3.34 -15.18 -13.31
CA LYS A 102 -4.55 -14.52 -12.76
C LYS A 102 -4.14 -13.22 -12.04
N CYS A 103 -4.71 -12.10 -12.46
CA CYS A 103 -4.58 -10.83 -11.75
C CYS A 103 -5.18 -10.95 -10.35
N ARG A 104 -4.51 -10.37 -9.35
CA ARG A 104 -5.04 -10.27 -8.00
C ARG A 104 -6.24 -9.34 -7.96
N ASN A 105 -7.24 -9.72 -7.16
CA ASN A 105 -8.37 -8.88 -6.84
C ASN A 105 -8.14 -8.21 -5.48
N LYS A 106 -8.58 -6.95 -5.35
CA LYS A 106 -8.68 -6.23 -4.08
C LYS A 106 -9.31 -7.07 -2.96
N HIS A 107 -10.46 -7.69 -3.22
CA HIS A 107 -11.24 -8.39 -2.20
C HIS A 107 -10.44 -9.58 -1.63
N ASP A 108 -9.96 -10.45 -2.50
CA ASP A 108 -9.13 -11.61 -2.13
C ASP A 108 -7.86 -11.16 -1.38
N THR A 109 -7.19 -10.12 -1.89
CA THR A 109 -5.96 -9.59 -1.27
C THR A 109 -6.24 -9.01 0.11
N LEU A 110 -7.35 -8.29 0.27
CA LEU A 110 -7.76 -7.71 1.55
C LEU A 110 -8.12 -8.82 2.54
N GLU A 111 -8.88 -9.83 2.13
CA GLU A 111 -9.25 -10.96 2.98
C GLU A 111 -8.00 -11.71 3.49
N LEU A 112 -7.05 -11.99 2.60
CA LEU A 112 -5.77 -12.60 2.94
C LEU A 112 -4.96 -11.74 3.92
N SER A 113 -4.98 -10.41 3.74
CA SER A 113 -4.30 -9.48 4.64
C SER A 113 -4.93 -9.44 6.03
N ILE A 114 -6.26 -9.52 6.12
CA ILE A 114 -7.01 -9.57 7.39
C ILE A 114 -6.75 -10.89 8.10
N ARG A 115 -6.77 -12.01 7.37
CA ARG A 115 -6.40 -13.34 7.92
C ARG A 115 -4.99 -13.33 8.50
N TRP A 116 -4.04 -12.66 7.83
CA TRP A 116 -2.70 -12.46 8.36
C TRP A 116 -2.67 -11.56 9.60
N HIS A 117 -3.42 -10.45 9.60
CA HIS A 117 -3.50 -9.51 10.72
C HIS A 117 -4.04 -10.17 11.99
N ASN A 118 -5.12 -10.93 11.87
CA ASN A 118 -5.82 -11.56 12.99
C ASN A 118 -5.07 -12.77 13.57
N GLN A 119 -4.05 -13.28 12.87
CA GLN A 119 -3.26 -14.41 13.34
C GLN A 119 -2.37 -14.01 14.51
N LYS A 120 -2.48 -14.69 15.66
CA LYS A 120 -1.72 -14.38 16.88
C LYS A 120 -0.31 -14.99 16.87
N GLN A 121 -0.13 -16.13 16.20
CA GLN A 121 1.14 -16.84 16.15
C GLN A 121 2.03 -16.34 15.01
N ILE A 122 3.28 -16.00 15.33
CA ILE A 122 4.27 -15.52 14.36
C ILE A 122 4.56 -16.57 13.28
N SER A 123 4.73 -17.84 13.68
CA SER A 123 4.96 -18.96 12.76
C SER A 123 3.83 -19.12 11.72
N LYS A 124 2.58 -18.98 12.16
CA LYS A 124 1.41 -19.02 11.26
C LYS A 124 1.36 -17.82 10.34
N ARG A 125 1.72 -16.61 10.82
CA ARG A 125 1.86 -15.42 9.96
C ARG A 125 2.91 -15.62 8.89
N GLU A 126 4.06 -16.19 9.22
CA GLU A 126 5.13 -16.48 8.25
C GLU A 126 4.71 -17.53 7.22
N SER A 127 4.03 -18.59 7.65
CA SER A 127 3.46 -19.61 6.76
C SER A 127 2.44 -19.01 5.79
N LEU A 128 1.55 -18.14 6.29
CA LEU A 128 0.58 -17.43 5.45
C LEU A 128 1.28 -16.57 4.39
N VAL A 129 2.31 -15.80 4.77
CA VAL A 129 3.06 -15.00 3.80
C VAL A 129 3.77 -15.87 2.77
N LYS A 130 4.39 -16.99 3.18
CA LYS A 130 5.02 -17.93 2.24
C LYS A 130 4.00 -18.46 1.24
N LYS A 131 2.77 -18.74 1.68
CA LYS A 131 1.69 -19.26 0.85
C LYS A 131 1.07 -18.20 -0.07
N THR A 132 0.82 -17.00 0.42
CA THR A 132 -0.03 -15.99 -0.25
C THR A 132 0.73 -14.76 -0.73
N GLY A 133 1.88 -14.48 -0.14
CA GLY A 133 2.69 -13.30 -0.42
C GLY A 133 2.11 -11.99 0.12
N VAL A 134 1.12 -12.03 1.03
CA VAL A 134 0.41 -10.83 1.53
C VAL A 134 0.58 -10.67 3.04
N ARG A 135 0.80 -9.43 3.49
CA ARG A 135 0.69 -9.00 4.89
C ARG A 135 -0.29 -7.83 5.01
N TRP A 136 -0.64 -7.45 6.24
CA TRP A 136 -1.47 -6.27 6.51
C TRP A 136 -0.70 -4.96 6.35
N SER A 137 -1.24 -4.05 5.52
CA SER A 137 -0.81 -2.65 5.41
C SER A 137 -1.85 -1.72 6.03
N GLU A 138 -1.41 -0.63 6.65
CA GLU A 138 -2.33 0.44 7.08
C GLU A 138 -3.10 1.04 5.90
N LEU A 139 -2.54 1.03 4.68
CA LEU A 139 -3.22 1.49 3.48
C LEU A 139 -4.54 0.74 3.21
N ASN A 140 -4.66 -0.51 3.70
CA ASN A 140 -5.88 -1.31 3.55
C ASN A 140 -7.08 -0.75 4.36
N ARG A 141 -6.86 0.24 5.24
CA ARG A 141 -7.94 0.97 5.93
C ARG A 141 -8.62 2.01 5.03
N LEU A 142 -8.02 2.34 3.88
CA LEU A 142 -8.59 3.28 2.91
C LEU A 142 -9.59 2.55 2.01
N PRO A 143 -10.88 2.96 1.99
CA PRO A 143 -11.93 2.21 1.28
C PRO A 143 -11.75 2.20 -0.24
N TYR A 144 -11.08 3.22 -0.79
CA TYR A 144 -10.81 3.35 -2.22
C TYR A 144 -9.52 2.66 -2.67
N TRP A 145 -8.62 2.30 -1.75
CA TRP A 145 -7.31 1.72 -2.08
C TRP A 145 -7.41 0.29 -2.60
N ASP A 146 -6.71 -0.02 -3.69
CA ASP A 146 -6.50 -1.36 -4.23
C ASP A 146 -4.99 -1.62 -4.38
N PRO A 147 -4.36 -2.43 -3.52
CA PRO A 147 -2.92 -2.68 -3.58
C PRO A 147 -2.49 -3.39 -4.87
N SER A 148 -3.42 -3.98 -5.63
CA SER A 148 -3.12 -4.66 -6.89
C SER A 148 -3.16 -3.72 -8.10
N LYS A 149 -3.67 -2.49 -7.94
CA LYS A 149 -3.84 -1.52 -9.03
C LYS A 149 -3.15 -0.19 -8.76
N ASP A 150 -3.13 0.22 -7.49
CA ASP A 150 -2.66 1.55 -7.08
C ASP A 150 -1.17 1.54 -6.68
N VAL A 151 -0.48 0.40 -6.84
CA VAL A 151 0.96 0.26 -6.67
C VAL A 151 1.63 0.32 -8.03
N VAL A 152 2.46 1.34 -8.24
CA VAL A 152 3.22 1.57 -9.47
C VAL A 152 4.68 1.20 -9.21
N LEU A 153 5.21 0.30 -10.04
CA LEU A 153 6.58 -0.22 -10.00
C LEU A 153 7.48 0.44 -11.04
#